data_AF-A0A2A6CP76-F1
#
_entry.id   AF-A0A2A6CP76-F1
#
_cell.length_a   1.000
_cell.length_b   1.000
_cell.length_c   1.000
_cell.angle_alpha   90.00
_cell.angle_beta   90.00
_cell.angle_gamma   90.00
#
_symmetry.space_group_name_H-M   'P 1'
#
loop_
_entity.id
_entity.type
_entity.pdbx_description
1 polymer ?
#
loop_
_entity_poly.entity_id
_entity_poly.type
_entity_poly.pdbx_seq_one_letter_code
_entity_poly.pdbx_strand_id
1 'polypeptide(L)'
;MSICFWRSESKSGLPMNNQTRSLKTFKLNLKKNCDCKREESVDFTLTPQLDTVSVLVYHRGNREFLLLKDFRPAVYVSRVSELPENKGKDLRDIDWAKHEEAIGVRLCTESIDYTQYHELQDIKTTAEMTALKAIKADFGMELKQDHLQHIDTFITGLDGFSAHCFIYYAELKNESNAWRSKESLHKISLNEEAVHILLNSGAPLISTSDYYALLWWWFTKREAISKTWWSRISTKKAVVLPEAEEDTNAAERAKTMLETINKLNYLNGDQPKLDDIRLRKISQPATCINSTYTMHFDTVGGHSGNGTTKALDMVSPRRVDTLSILIRDISDGEKGRDEFVLARRFRPAAFFARLGTFKDKSGRLNTNLKASMHPPDWWYTIELASGMALLNESDDDAVIRIAAAQLGYRIPKGKLEFVRKLVIGSSLLGDSVHLYYAECGKEDQIEGQENREKEEGVVKVKYTARYMLGKQEFTQPLPPSVFVALHLALNDNRL
;
A
#
# COMPACT_ATOMS: atom_id res chain seq x y z
N MET A 1 -5.68 -29.12 12.76
CA MET A 1 -5.19 -28.85 11.39
C MET A 1 -3.75 -29.32 11.32
N SER A 2 -3.41 -30.14 10.32
CA SER A 2 -2.03 -30.60 10.11
C SER A 2 -1.50 -29.95 8.84
N ILE A 3 -0.25 -29.50 8.88
CA ILE A 3 0.37 -28.73 7.79
C ILE A 3 1.63 -29.44 7.35
N CYS A 4 1.71 -29.71 6.05
CA CYS A 4 2.88 -30.33 5.45
C CYS A 4 3.52 -29.36 4.44
N PHE A 5 4.84 -29.23 4.55
CA PHE A 5 5.64 -28.34 3.73
C PHE A 5 6.38 -29.14 2.68
N TRP A 6 6.26 -28.74 1.41
CA TRP A 6 7.03 -29.32 0.34
C TRP A 6 7.66 -28.21 -0.49
N ARG A 7 8.99 -28.23 -0.59
CA ARG A 7 9.74 -27.29 -1.42
C ARG A 7 9.59 -27.71 -2.88
N SER A 8 9.01 -26.84 -3.69
CA SER A 8 9.00 -26.97 -5.15
C SER A 8 10.07 -26.03 -5.71
N GLU A 9 11.14 -26.58 -6.27
CA GLU A 9 12.11 -25.77 -7.03
C GLU A 9 11.69 -25.77 -8.50
N SER A 10 11.17 -24.64 -8.99
CA SER A 10 11.07 -24.44 -10.43
C SER A 10 12.47 -24.14 -10.96
N LYS A 11 13.07 -25.09 -11.69
CA LYS A 11 14.29 -24.85 -12.48
C LYS A 11 13.95 -23.96 -13.68
N SER A 12 13.82 -22.65 -13.49
CA SER A 12 13.87 -21.71 -14.63
C SER A 12 15.34 -21.59 -15.07
N GLY A 13 15.71 -22.27 -16.14
CA GLY A 13 17.08 -22.40 -16.64
C GLY A 13 17.69 -21.15 -17.30
N LEU A 14 17.35 -19.95 -16.86
CA LEU A 14 17.95 -18.71 -17.35
C LEU A 14 18.91 -18.12 -16.31
N PRO A 15 20.16 -17.79 -16.68
CA PRO A 15 21.07 -17.07 -15.80
C PRO A 15 20.56 -15.63 -15.64
N MET A 16 19.92 -15.34 -14.51
CA MET A 16 19.55 -13.97 -14.12
C MET A 16 20.69 -13.30 -13.37
N ASN A 17 20.88 -11.99 -13.61
CA ASN A 17 21.89 -11.17 -12.95
C ASN A 17 21.75 -11.21 -11.41
N ASN A 18 22.88 -11.13 -10.70
CA ASN A 18 23.01 -11.28 -9.24
C ASN A 18 22.13 -10.37 -8.36
N GLN A 19 21.43 -9.38 -8.92
CA GLN A 19 20.51 -8.49 -8.18
C GLN A 19 19.08 -9.04 -8.06
N THR A 20 18.64 -9.89 -8.97
CA THR A 20 17.37 -10.62 -8.84
C THR A 20 17.67 -12.00 -8.25
N ARG A 21 17.83 -12.08 -6.92
CA ARG A 21 17.70 -13.39 -6.24
C ARG A 21 16.35 -13.95 -6.66
N SER A 22 16.33 -15.09 -7.37
CA SER A 22 15.06 -15.69 -7.77
C SER A 22 14.21 -15.89 -6.53
N LEU A 23 13.07 -15.21 -6.51
CA LEU A 23 12.13 -15.33 -5.40
C LEU A 23 11.69 -16.79 -5.36
N LYS A 24 11.98 -17.46 -4.24
CA LYS A 24 11.63 -18.87 -4.07
C LYS A 24 10.15 -18.96 -3.77
N THR A 25 9.48 -19.84 -4.48
CA THR A 25 8.08 -20.13 -4.29
C THR A 25 7.92 -21.43 -3.51
N PHE A 26 7.03 -21.42 -2.52
CA PHE A 26 6.72 -22.55 -1.65
C PHE A 26 5.28 -22.98 -1.89
N LYS A 27 5.05 -24.30 -1.89
CA LYS A 27 3.70 -24.86 -1.87
C LYS A 27 3.36 -25.29 -0.45
N LEU A 28 2.29 -24.74 0.08
CA LEU A 28 1.75 -25.09 1.38
C LEU A 28 0.51 -25.93 1.19
N ASN A 29 0.51 -27.16 1.70
CA ASN A 29 -0.67 -28.00 1.71
C ASN A 29 -1.30 -27.97 3.11
N LEU A 30 -2.53 -27.47 3.21
CA LEU A 30 -3.29 -27.46 4.46
C LEU A 30 -4.28 -28.61 4.48
N LYS A 31 -4.16 -29.50 5.46
CA LYS A 31 -5.14 -30.58 5.68
C LYS A 31 -6.11 -30.17 6.78
N LYS A 32 -7.38 -29.99 6.41
CA LYS A 32 -8.47 -29.79 7.36
C LYS A 32 -8.98 -31.17 7.80
N ASN A 33 -8.73 -31.54 9.06
CA ASN A 33 -9.45 -32.65 9.68
C ASN A 33 -10.88 -32.16 9.91
N CYS A 34 -11.79 -32.57 9.05
CA CYS A 34 -13.22 -32.45 9.29
C CYS A 34 -13.75 -33.79 9.80
N ASP A 35 -14.81 -33.76 10.61
CA ASP A 35 -15.40 -34.97 11.22
C ASP A 35 -16.02 -35.92 10.17
N CYS A 36 -16.18 -35.45 8.92
CA CYS A 36 -16.45 -36.26 7.77
C CYS A 36 -15.13 -36.82 7.19
N LYS A 37 -15.09 -38.13 6.89
CA LYS A 37 -13.91 -38.90 6.42
C LYS A 37 -13.25 -38.41 5.10
N ARG A 38 -13.47 -37.18 4.64
CA ARG A 38 -12.83 -36.59 3.45
C ARG A 38 -11.75 -35.61 3.90
N GLU A 39 -10.50 -35.91 3.60
CA GLU A 39 -9.43 -34.91 3.72
C GLU A 39 -9.60 -33.88 2.60
N GLU A 40 -9.94 -32.64 2.96
CA GLU A 40 -9.81 -31.50 2.05
C GLU A 40 -8.40 -30.92 2.20
N SER A 41 -7.72 -30.77 1.07
CA SER A 41 -6.40 -30.16 1.00
C SER A 41 -6.40 -28.92 0.11
N VAL A 42 -5.96 -27.79 0.64
CA VAL A 42 -5.82 -26.54 -0.12
C VAL A 42 -4.33 -26.23 -0.30
N ASP A 43 -3.92 -26.00 -1.54
CA ASP A 43 -2.56 -25.64 -1.90
C ASP A 43 -2.41 -24.12 -2.01
N PHE A 44 -1.49 -23.54 -1.25
CA PHE A 44 -1.11 -22.13 -1.37
C PHE A 44 0.27 -22.00 -1.98
N THR A 45 0.40 -21.04 -2.90
CA THR A 45 1.68 -20.65 -3.49
C THR A 45 2.17 -19.41 -2.76
N LEU A 46 3.32 -19.51 -2.10
CA LEU A 46 3.88 -18.45 -1.26
C LEU A 46 5.24 -18.03 -1.80
N THR A 47 5.45 -16.74 -1.96
CA THR A 47 6.69 -16.14 -2.45
C THR A 47 7.12 -15.09 -1.43
N PRO A 48 7.83 -15.49 -0.36
CA PRO A 48 8.24 -14.59 0.71
C PRO A 48 9.06 -13.42 0.15
N GLN A 49 8.70 -12.22 0.58
CA GLN A 49 9.43 -11.00 0.24
C GLN A 49 10.40 -10.64 1.37
N LEU A 50 11.34 -9.73 1.09
CA LEU A 50 12.12 -9.10 2.15
C LEU A 50 11.24 -8.10 2.90
N ASP A 51 11.40 -8.03 4.21
CA ASP A 51 10.80 -6.95 4.97
C ASP A 51 11.40 -5.62 4.51
N THR A 52 10.61 -4.56 4.61
CA THR A 52 10.98 -3.23 4.13
C THR A 52 10.77 -2.19 5.21
N VAL A 53 11.50 -1.08 5.08
CA VAL A 53 11.33 0.10 5.90
C VAL A 53 11.00 1.27 4.99
N SER A 54 9.97 2.04 5.34
CA SER A 54 9.62 3.29 4.65
C SER A 54 9.63 4.45 5.63
N VAL A 55 10.19 5.59 5.24
CA VAL A 55 10.37 6.75 6.10
C VAL A 55 9.75 8.00 5.50
N LEU A 56 8.81 8.58 6.24
CA LEU A 56 8.28 9.91 5.98
C LEU A 56 9.22 10.95 6.61
N VAL A 57 9.90 11.73 5.79
CA VAL A 57 10.82 12.78 6.26
C VAL A 57 10.15 14.14 6.10
N TYR A 58 10.03 14.88 7.20
CA TYR A 58 9.43 16.22 7.22
C TYR A 58 10.43 17.26 7.71
N HIS A 59 10.67 18.27 6.88
CA HIS A 59 11.51 19.41 7.20
C HIS A 59 10.66 20.52 7.80
N ARG A 60 10.70 20.65 9.13
CA ARG A 60 9.87 21.60 9.90
C ARG A 60 10.14 23.06 9.54
N GLY A 61 11.41 23.44 9.33
CA GLY A 61 11.78 24.82 8.98
C GLY A 61 11.13 25.31 7.67
N ASN A 62 11.20 24.48 6.63
CA ASN A 62 10.66 24.78 5.30
C ASN A 62 9.17 24.39 5.16
N ARG A 63 8.63 23.61 6.10
CA ARG A 63 7.28 23.01 6.02
C ARG A 63 7.08 22.14 4.77
N GLU A 64 8.09 21.31 4.50
CA GLU A 64 8.17 20.47 3.31
C GLU A 64 8.41 19.00 3.69
N PHE A 65 7.80 18.09 2.96
CA PHE A 65 8.07 16.67 2.97
C PHE A 65 9.12 16.33 1.94
N LEU A 66 10.13 15.56 2.32
CA LEU A 66 11.13 15.04 1.40
C LEU A 66 10.68 13.67 0.91
N LEU A 67 10.41 13.57 -0.39
CA LEU A 67 9.86 12.40 -1.04
C LEU A 67 10.68 12.04 -2.28
N LEU A 68 10.38 10.90 -2.87
CA LEU A 68 11.03 10.44 -4.08
C LEU A 68 10.00 10.26 -5.21
N LYS A 69 10.42 10.62 -6.43
CA LYS A 69 9.75 10.32 -7.69
C LYS A 69 10.34 9.05 -8.26
N ASP A 70 9.48 8.09 -8.52
CA ASP A 70 9.92 6.80 -9.06
C ASP A 70 9.01 6.34 -10.18
N PHE A 71 9.63 5.82 -11.24
CA PHE A 71 8.91 5.16 -12.31
C PHE A 71 8.54 3.76 -11.86
N ARG A 72 7.25 3.43 -11.90
CA ARG A 72 6.75 2.12 -11.50
C ARG A 72 6.15 1.43 -12.73
N PRO A 73 6.91 0.55 -13.42
CA PRO A 73 6.46 -0.12 -14.64
C PRO A 73 5.07 -0.74 -14.53
N ALA A 74 4.79 -1.45 -13.44
CA ALA A 74 3.49 -2.11 -13.25
C ALA A 74 2.33 -1.13 -13.13
N VAL A 75 2.54 -0.03 -12.40
CA VAL A 75 1.54 1.04 -12.27
C VAL A 75 1.33 1.73 -13.60
N TYR A 76 2.42 2.04 -14.33
CA TYR A 76 2.35 2.66 -15.65
C TYR A 76 1.55 1.80 -16.64
N VAL A 77 1.87 0.51 -16.72
CA VAL A 77 1.18 -0.41 -17.63
C VAL A 77 -0.30 -0.55 -17.28
N SER A 78 -0.64 -0.67 -15.99
CA SER A 78 -2.03 -0.67 -15.54
C SER A 78 -2.76 0.60 -15.99
N ARG A 79 -2.23 1.79 -15.67
CA ARG A 79 -2.87 3.07 -16.00
C ARG A 79 -3.07 3.30 -17.47
N VAL A 80 -2.05 3.05 -18.27
CA VAL A 80 -2.13 3.23 -19.72
C VAL A 80 -3.08 2.22 -20.35
N SER A 81 -3.17 1.00 -19.82
CA SER A 81 -4.11 -0.02 -20.31
C SER A 81 -5.58 0.29 -20.00
N GLU A 82 -5.85 1.13 -18.99
CA GLU A 82 -7.19 1.58 -18.62
C GLU A 82 -7.70 2.77 -19.46
N LEU A 83 -6.82 3.45 -20.21
CA LEU A 83 -7.21 4.59 -21.05
C LEU A 83 -8.27 4.19 -22.08
N PRO A 84 -9.25 5.06 -22.40
CA PRO A 84 -10.35 4.73 -23.31
C PRO A 84 -9.89 4.16 -24.65
N GLU A 85 -8.80 4.70 -25.21
CA GLU A 85 -8.21 4.27 -26.47
C GLU A 85 -7.49 2.92 -26.39
N ASN A 86 -7.12 2.46 -25.20
CA ASN A 86 -6.38 1.21 -24.96
C ASN A 86 -7.24 0.12 -24.33
N LYS A 87 -8.43 0.46 -23.82
CA LYS A 87 -9.33 -0.48 -23.15
C LYS A 87 -9.64 -1.67 -24.06
N GLY A 88 -9.33 -2.87 -23.57
CA GLY A 88 -9.52 -4.14 -24.28
C GLY A 88 -8.37 -4.54 -25.23
N LYS A 89 -7.49 -3.62 -25.66
CA LYS A 89 -6.35 -3.92 -26.56
C LYS A 89 -5.28 -4.74 -25.87
N ASP A 90 -4.80 -5.81 -26.51
CA ASP A 90 -3.66 -6.59 -25.99
C ASP A 90 -2.48 -5.65 -25.66
N LEU A 91 -1.72 -5.96 -24.61
CA LEU A 91 -0.60 -5.10 -24.19
C LEU A 91 0.44 -4.90 -25.31
N ARG A 92 0.51 -5.81 -26.28
CA ARG A 92 1.36 -5.73 -27.46
C ARG A 92 0.87 -4.71 -28.50
N ASP A 93 -0.41 -4.38 -28.48
CA ASP A 93 -1.07 -3.48 -29.44
C ASP A 93 -1.18 -2.05 -28.91
N ILE A 94 -0.77 -1.80 -27.66
CA ILE A 94 -0.71 -0.48 -27.05
C ILE A 94 0.56 0.24 -27.53
N ASP A 95 0.39 1.48 -28.00
CA ASP A 95 1.51 2.34 -28.41
C ASP A 95 2.08 3.07 -27.19
N TRP A 96 2.95 2.37 -26.46
CA TRP A 96 3.56 2.83 -25.21
C TRP A 96 4.37 4.12 -25.35
N ALA A 97 4.81 4.48 -26.56
CA ALA A 97 5.58 5.70 -26.81
C ALA A 97 4.72 6.97 -26.81
N LYS A 98 3.39 6.85 -26.86
CA LYS A 98 2.45 7.97 -26.87
C LYS A 98 2.06 8.48 -25.48
N HIS A 99 2.37 7.74 -24.43
CA HIS A 99 1.89 8.04 -23.10
C HIS A 99 3.03 8.56 -22.22
N GLU A 100 2.76 9.63 -21.48
CA GLU A 100 3.70 10.18 -20.50
C GLU A 100 3.91 9.19 -19.34
N GLU A 101 5.13 9.13 -18.83
CA GLU A 101 5.48 8.24 -17.74
C GLU A 101 4.60 8.47 -16.50
N ALA A 102 4.03 7.39 -15.96
CA ALA A 102 3.33 7.42 -14.67
C ALA A 102 4.36 7.49 -13.55
N ILE A 103 4.91 8.68 -13.32
CA ILE A 103 5.84 8.94 -12.23
C ILE A 103 5.03 9.01 -10.93
N GLY A 104 5.24 8.00 -10.08
CA GLY A 104 4.65 7.95 -8.76
C GLY A 104 5.47 8.74 -7.74
N VAL A 105 4.82 9.10 -6.64
CA VAL A 105 5.48 9.62 -5.44
C VAL A 105 5.63 8.47 -4.45
N ARG A 106 6.78 8.40 -3.78
CA ARG A 106 7.04 7.41 -2.74
C ARG A 106 7.83 7.99 -1.58
N LEU A 107 7.75 7.30 -0.44
CA LEU A 107 8.65 7.55 0.67
C LEU A 107 10.06 7.04 0.36
N CYS A 108 11.01 7.44 1.20
CA CYS A 108 12.32 6.80 1.27
C CYS A 108 12.14 5.38 1.78
N THR A 109 12.47 4.38 0.96
CA THR A 109 12.17 2.98 1.24
C THR A 109 13.39 2.11 0.95
N GLU A 110 13.68 1.17 1.84
CA GLU A 110 14.78 0.22 1.72
C GLU A 110 14.37 -1.16 2.23
N SER A 111 14.96 -2.21 1.68
CA SER A 111 14.78 -3.58 2.16
C SER A 111 15.67 -3.86 3.37
N ILE A 112 15.12 -4.56 4.37
CA ILE A 112 15.87 -4.99 5.54
C ILE A 112 16.88 -6.07 5.14
N ASP A 113 18.15 -5.79 5.42
CA ASP A 113 19.22 -6.76 5.32
C ASP A 113 19.34 -7.57 6.61
N TYR A 114 18.76 -8.78 6.62
CA TYR A 114 18.79 -9.67 7.78
C TYR A 114 20.18 -10.21 8.13
N THR A 115 21.22 -9.97 7.33
CA THR A 115 22.59 -10.26 7.80
C THR A 115 22.91 -9.41 9.03
N GLN A 116 22.40 -8.17 9.11
CA GLN A 116 22.54 -7.27 10.25
C GLN A 116 21.68 -7.68 11.45
N TYR A 117 20.51 -8.28 11.20
CA TYR A 117 19.63 -8.76 12.26
C TYR A 117 20.31 -9.77 13.19
N HIS A 118 21.17 -10.65 12.66
CA HIS A 118 21.87 -11.64 13.47
C HIS A 118 22.86 -11.02 14.46
N GLU A 119 23.37 -9.84 14.17
CA GLU A 119 24.27 -9.10 15.06
C GLU A 119 23.51 -8.40 16.19
N LEU A 120 22.33 -7.86 15.88
CA LEU A 120 21.53 -7.04 16.81
C LEU A 120 20.49 -7.84 17.61
N GLN A 121 20.03 -8.98 17.08
CA GLN A 121 18.94 -9.81 17.61
C GLN A 121 17.64 -9.05 17.92
N ASP A 122 17.46 -7.87 17.32
CA ASP A 122 16.26 -7.04 17.47
C ASP A 122 15.83 -6.47 16.12
N ILE A 123 14.60 -6.82 15.72
CA ILE A 123 14.04 -6.41 14.43
C ILE A 123 13.76 -4.92 14.42
N LYS A 124 13.43 -4.34 15.59
CA LYS A 124 13.16 -2.92 15.72
C LYS A 124 14.44 -2.11 15.46
N THR A 125 15.52 -2.41 16.17
CA THR A 125 16.82 -1.76 15.96
C THR A 125 17.31 -1.97 14.53
N THR A 126 17.14 -3.16 13.95
CA THR A 126 17.52 -3.43 12.56
C THR A 126 16.72 -2.56 11.57
N ALA A 127 15.41 -2.41 11.79
CA ALA A 127 14.55 -1.57 10.96
C ALA A 127 14.91 -0.08 11.11
N GLU A 128 15.21 0.40 12.32
CA GLU A 128 15.66 1.78 12.57
C GLU A 128 17.00 2.06 11.88
N MET A 129 17.98 1.16 11.96
CA MET A 129 19.26 1.30 11.23
C MET A 129 19.06 1.30 9.72
N THR A 130 18.14 0.47 9.22
CA THR A 130 17.76 0.44 7.79
C THR A 130 17.10 1.76 7.37
N ALA A 131 16.23 2.35 8.20
CA ALA A 131 15.64 3.67 7.97
C ALA A 131 16.72 4.76 7.84
N LEU A 132 17.68 4.81 8.79
CA LEU A 132 18.76 5.80 8.76
C LEU A 132 19.65 5.64 7.52
N LYS A 133 19.96 4.39 7.14
CA LYS A 133 20.69 4.07 5.91
C LYS A 133 19.93 4.58 4.67
N ALA A 134 18.63 4.34 4.60
CA ALA A 134 17.79 4.78 3.48
C ALA A 134 17.81 6.31 3.35
N ILE A 135 17.59 7.03 4.46
CA ILE A 135 17.64 8.51 4.50
C ILE A 135 19.00 9.04 4.05
N LYS A 136 20.09 8.43 4.51
CA LYS A 136 21.45 8.80 4.10
C LYS A 136 21.68 8.54 2.61
N ALA A 137 21.22 7.42 2.08
CA ALA A 137 21.38 7.07 0.67
C ALA A 137 20.57 8.00 -0.24
N ASP A 138 19.29 8.18 0.07
CA ASP A 138 18.36 8.92 -0.78
C ASP A 138 18.51 10.43 -0.63
N PHE A 139 18.72 10.94 0.59
CA PHE A 139 18.77 12.38 0.87
C PHE A 139 20.16 12.89 1.26
N GLY A 140 21.14 12.02 1.49
CA GLY A 140 22.49 12.45 1.89
C GLY A 140 22.58 12.96 3.33
N MET A 141 21.57 12.71 4.16
CA MET A 141 21.48 13.21 5.53
C MET A 141 21.86 12.12 6.54
N GLU A 142 22.67 12.47 7.54
CA GLU A 142 23.00 11.59 8.65
C GLU A 142 22.15 11.93 9.86
N LEU A 143 21.16 11.09 10.14
CA LEU A 143 20.30 11.20 11.31
C LEU A 143 20.72 10.20 12.39
N LYS A 144 20.35 10.49 13.64
CA LYS A 144 20.47 9.55 14.75
C LYS A 144 19.14 8.84 14.99
N GLN A 145 19.19 7.70 15.68
CA GLN A 145 18.01 6.86 15.97
C GLN A 145 16.92 7.61 16.74
N ASP A 146 17.28 8.54 17.64
CA ASP A 146 16.35 9.39 18.39
C ASP A 146 15.57 10.40 17.53
N HIS A 147 15.93 10.56 16.25
CA HIS A 147 15.17 11.34 15.28
C HIS A 147 14.04 10.53 14.64
N LEU A 148 14.08 9.20 14.76
CA LEU A 148 13.06 8.33 14.20
C LEU A 148 11.93 8.14 15.20
N GLN A 149 10.71 8.27 14.70
CA GLN A 149 9.51 7.83 15.36
C GLN A 149 8.90 6.69 14.56
N HIS A 150 8.73 5.53 15.18
CA HIS A 150 7.91 4.47 14.61
C HIS A 150 6.45 4.94 14.49
N ILE A 151 5.88 4.80 13.29
CA ILE A 151 4.47 5.07 13.01
C ILE A 151 3.69 3.78 13.22
N ASP A 152 4.02 2.75 12.44
CA ASP A 152 3.27 1.48 12.41
C ASP A 152 4.06 0.38 11.68
N THR A 153 3.58 -0.86 11.77
CA THR A 153 4.13 -2.02 11.05
C THR A 153 3.03 -2.82 10.40
N PHE A 154 3.09 -2.95 9.09
CA PHE A 154 2.11 -3.68 8.29
C PHE A 154 2.65 -5.01 7.80
N ILE A 155 1.73 -5.90 7.43
CA ILE A 155 2.05 -7.01 6.52
C ILE A 155 1.48 -6.67 5.16
N THR A 156 2.34 -6.56 4.16
CA THR A 156 1.96 -6.27 2.78
C THR A 156 1.91 -7.53 1.93
N GLY A 157 1.16 -7.54 0.84
CA GLY A 157 1.12 -8.63 -0.16
C GLY A 157 0.47 -9.93 0.34
N LEU A 158 -0.73 -9.81 0.90
CA LEU A 158 -1.45 -10.90 1.59
C LEU A 158 -1.85 -12.09 0.68
N ASP A 159 -1.87 -11.91 -0.65
CA ASP A 159 -2.27 -12.91 -1.65
C ASP A 159 -1.11 -13.80 -2.15
N GLY A 160 -0.04 -13.92 -1.38
CA GLY A 160 1.08 -14.83 -1.66
C GLY A 160 2.45 -14.19 -1.60
N PHE A 161 2.55 -12.87 -1.44
CA PHE A 161 3.81 -12.11 -1.39
C PHE A 161 3.95 -11.38 -0.05
N SER A 162 4.06 -12.10 1.06
CA SER A 162 4.04 -11.46 2.35
C SER A 162 5.42 -10.97 2.81
N ALA A 163 5.44 -9.77 3.37
CA ALA A 163 6.56 -9.17 4.09
C ALA A 163 6.06 -8.11 5.07
N HIS A 164 6.84 -7.85 6.11
CA HIS A 164 6.62 -6.70 6.97
C HIS A 164 7.04 -5.41 6.25
N CYS A 165 6.27 -4.34 6.46
CA CYS A 165 6.64 -2.99 6.11
C CYS A 165 6.60 -2.13 7.37
N PHE A 166 7.77 -1.69 7.83
CA PHE A 166 7.90 -0.79 8.98
C PHE A 166 7.84 0.65 8.48
N ILE A 167 6.95 1.46 9.04
CA ILE A 167 6.83 2.87 8.69
C ILE A 167 7.38 3.73 9.82
N TYR A 168 8.29 4.63 9.46
CA TYR A 168 8.87 5.61 10.37
C TYR A 168 8.62 7.04 9.91
N TYR A 169 8.69 7.96 10.86
CA TYR A 169 8.69 9.40 10.68
C TYR A 169 10.01 9.98 11.15
N ALA A 170 10.57 10.92 10.41
CA ALA A 170 11.73 11.71 10.82
C ALA A 170 11.41 13.21 10.67
N GLU A 171 11.63 13.98 11.73
CA GLU A 171 11.44 15.44 11.72
C GLU A 171 12.77 16.19 11.75
N LEU A 172 13.05 16.96 10.69
CA LEU A 172 14.22 17.82 10.61
C LEU A 172 13.85 19.21 11.15
N LYS A 173 14.53 19.66 12.22
CA LYS A 173 14.23 20.95 12.86
C LYS A 173 15.02 22.11 12.27
N ASN A 174 16.35 22.00 12.31
CA ASN A 174 17.31 23.05 11.94
C ASN A 174 18.40 22.51 11.00
N GLU A 175 18.14 21.40 10.33
CA GLU A 175 19.15 20.78 9.48
C GLU A 175 19.36 21.62 8.22
N SER A 176 20.62 21.70 7.78
CA SER A 176 20.96 22.39 6.54
C SER A 176 20.20 21.79 5.36
N ASN A 177 19.91 22.59 4.33
CA ASN A 177 19.38 22.14 3.04
C ASN A 177 20.38 21.27 2.23
N ALA A 178 21.28 20.54 2.89
CA ALA A 178 22.28 19.66 2.27
C ALA A 178 21.63 18.60 1.36
N TRP A 179 20.38 18.21 1.62
CA TRP A 179 19.65 17.31 0.73
C TRP A 179 19.42 17.89 -0.68
N ARG A 180 19.43 19.22 -0.83
CA ARG A 180 19.31 19.93 -2.12
C ARG A 180 20.62 19.95 -2.91
N SER A 181 21.77 19.67 -2.29
CA SER A 181 23.08 19.87 -2.93
C SER A 181 23.50 18.73 -3.88
N LYS A 182 22.71 17.65 -3.97
CA LYS A 182 22.87 16.62 -4.99
C LYS A 182 21.65 16.65 -5.88
N GLU A 183 21.81 17.17 -7.10
CA GLU A 183 20.87 16.96 -8.20
C GLU A 183 20.70 15.46 -8.42
N SER A 184 19.70 14.86 -7.78
CA SER A 184 19.18 13.58 -8.22
C SER A 184 17.78 13.83 -8.75
N LEU A 185 17.54 13.34 -9.97
CA LEU A 185 16.31 13.49 -10.73
C LEU A 185 15.06 12.98 -9.99
N HIS A 186 15.28 12.20 -8.94
CA HIS A 186 14.25 11.49 -8.21
C HIS A 186 13.89 12.15 -6.88
N LYS A 187 14.63 13.14 -6.38
CA LYS A 187 14.27 13.81 -5.11
C LYS A 187 13.26 14.92 -5.34
N ILE A 188 12.22 14.96 -4.53
CA ILE A 188 11.27 16.07 -4.52
C ILE A 188 10.99 16.55 -3.10
N SER A 189 10.61 17.81 -2.99
CA SER A 189 10.00 18.36 -1.79
C SER A 189 8.59 18.82 -2.09
N LEU A 190 7.64 18.39 -1.29
CA LEU A 190 6.25 18.85 -1.35
C LEU A 190 5.94 19.64 -0.08
N ASN A 191 5.43 20.86 -0.19
CA ASN A 191 4.93 21.57 0.98
C ASN A 191 3.62 20.96 1.50
N GLU A 192 3.15 21.40 2.66
CA GLU A 192 1.89 20.91 3.26
C GLU A 192 0.68 21.03 2.31
N GLU A 193 0.58 22.10 1.52
CA GLU A 193 -0.53 22.31 0.59
C GLU A 193 -0.51 21.32 -0.58
N ALA A 194 0.67 21.06 -1.15
CA ALA A 194 0.86 20.07 -2.19
C ALA A 194 0.56 18.65 -1.69
N VAL A 195 0.91 18.35 -0.43
CA VAL A 195 0.53 17.07 0.20
C VAL A 195 -0.97 17.00 0.44
N HIS A 196 -1.62 18.08 0.89
CA HIS A 196 -3.08 18.12 1.01
C HIS A 196 -3.77 17.83 -0.33
N ILE A 197 -3.27 18.46 -1.39
CA ILE A 197 -3.72 18.23 -2.76
C ILE A 197 -3.55 16.76 -3.16
N LEU A 198 -2.36 16.18 -2.93
CA LEU A 198 -2.10 14.78 -3.20
C LEU A 198 -3.05 13.85 -2.43
N LEU A 199 -3.24 14.12 -1.14
CA LEU A 199 -4.16 13.42 -0.24
C LEU A 199 -5.64 13.66 -0.55
N ASN A 200 -5.99 14.55 -1.49
CA ASN A 200 -7.36 14.75 -1.97
C ASN A 200 -7.54 14.40 -3.45
N SER A 201 -6.48 13.96 -4.11
CA SER A 201 -6.59 13.45 -5.47
C SER A 201 -7.34 12.12 -5.50
N GLY A 202 -8.21 11.93 -6.49
CA GLY A 202 -9.05 10.73 -6.60
C GLY A 202 -8.28 9.44 -6.92
N ALA A 203 -7.05 9.57 -7.43
CA ALA A 203 -6.21 8.45 -7.84
C ALA A 203 -4.71 8.75 -7.66
N PRO A 204 -4.22 8.96 -6.42
CA PRO A 204 -2.83 9.33 -6.20
C PRO A 204 -1.91 8.16 -6.60
N LEU A 205 -0.85 8.46 -7.36
CA LEU A 205 0.17 7.48 -7.75
C LEU A 205 1.18 7.27 -6.61
N ILE A 206 0.69 6.75 -5.50
CA ILE A 206 1.44 6.50 -4.27
C ILE A 206 0.96 5.19 -3.67
N SER A 207 1.87 4.44 -3.06
CA SER A 207 1.50 3.16 -2.45
C SER A 207 0.58 3.39 -1.25
N THR A 208 -0.30 2.44 -0.94
CA THR A 208 -1.22 2.56 0.21
C THR A 208 -0.49 2.77 1.55
N SER A 209 0.68 2.17 1.75
CA SER A 209 1.51 2.37 2.95
C SER A 209 2.08 3.79 3.03
N ASP A 210 2.59 4.30 1.92
CA ASP A 210 3.13 5.67 1.84
C ASP A 210 2.00 6.70 2.01
N TYR A 211 0.84 6.43 1.41
CA TYR A 211 -0.38 7.22 1.56
C TYR A 211 -0.84 7.27 3.02
N TYR A 212 -0.86 6.12 3.70
CA TYR A 212 -1.19 6.05 5.12
C TYR A 212 -0.24 6.92 5.96
N ALA A 213 1.08 6.87 5.72
CA ALA A 213 2.03 7.68 6.47
C ALA A 213 1.72 9.19 6.35
N LEU A 214 1.35 9.65 5.15
CA LEU A 214 0.94 11.03 4.91
C LEU A 214 -0.38 11.37 5.64
N LEU A 215 -1.39 10.50 5.59
CA LEU A 215 -2.64 10.68 6.36
C LEU A 215 -2.39 10.73 7.87
N TRP A 216 -1.56 9.80 8.37
CA TRP A 216 -1.17 9.77 9.77
C TRP A 216 -0.53 11.10 10.18
N TRP A 217 0.38 11.63 9.37
CA TRP A 217 0.99 12.93 9.65
C TRP A 217 -0.07 14.03 9.64
N TRP A 218 -0.93 14.03 8.63
CA TRP A 218 -1.94 15.06 8.41
C TRP A 218 -2.94 15.16 9.57
N PHE A 219 -3.47 14.03 10.02
CA PHE A 219 -4.50 14.00 11.06
C PHE A 219 -3.93 13.90 12.47
N THR A 220 -2.77 13.26 12.65
CA THR A 220 -2.21 13.03 14.00
C THR A 220 -1.12 14.02 14.35
N LYS A 221 -0.16 14.25 13.46
CA LYS A 221 1.02 15.09 13.77
C LYS A 221 0.80 16.57 13.55
N ARG A 222 0.17 16.96 12.44
CA ARG A 222 -0.11 18.36 12.13
C ARG A 222 -0.91 19.03 13.24
N GLU A 223 -1.90 18.33 13.79
CA GLU A 223 -2.69 18.81 14.92
C GLU A 223 -1.85 19.03 16.19
N ALA A 224 -0.94 18.11 16.52
CA ALA A 224 -0.05 18.27 17.66
C ALA A 224 0.90 19.47 17.46
N ILE A 225 1.40 19.66 16.24
CA ILE A 225 2.24 20.79 15.87
C ILE A 225 1.44 22.10 15.92
N SER A 226 0.20 22.12 15.44
CA SER A 226 -0.64 23.32 15.44
C SER A 226 -1.07 23.69 16.87
N LYS A 227 -1.54 22.74 17.69
CA LYS A 227 -1.90 22.98 19.10
C LYS A 227 -0.73 23.54 19.91
N THR A 228 0.50 23.07 19.66
CA THR A 228 1.72 23.61 20.30
C THR A 228 2.18 24.96 19.74
N TRP A 229 1.81 25.29 18.50
CA TRP A 229 2.07 26.60 17.89
C TRP A 229 1.04 27.65 18.34
N TRP A 230 -0.24 27.29 18.41
CA TRP A 230 -1.32 28.14 18.93
C TRP A 230 -1.14 28.48 20.40
N SER A 231 -0.66 27.56 21.24
CA SER A 231 -0.32 27.87 22.63
C SER A 231 0.87 28.83 22.79
N ARG A 232 1.74 28.92 21.76
CA ARG A 232 2.83 29.90 21.71
C ARG A 232 2.39 31.26 21.16
N ILE A 233 1.41 31.28 20.27
CA ILE A 233 0.89 32.51 19.64
C ILE A 233 -0.28 33.12 20.40
N SER A 234 -0.97 32.39 21.27
CA SER A 234 -2.01 32.96 22.14
C SER A 234 -1.50 34.02 23.14
N THR A 235 -0.19 34.31 23.16
CA THR A 235 0.41 35.48 23.84
C THR A 235 0.58 36.71 22.94
N LYS A 236 0.26 36.64 21.64
CA LYS A 236 0.29 37.76 20.69
C LYS A 236 -0.95 37.73 19.78
N LYS A 237 -1.85 38.71 20.01
CA LYS A 237 -3.10 39.05 19.29
C LYS A 237 -3.46 38.18 18.07
N ALA A 238 -4.56 37.45 18.20
CA ALA A 238 -5.13 36.58 17.18
C ALA A 238 -5.56 37.34 15.91
N VAL A 239 -5.24 36.76 14.75
CA VAL A 239 -5.76 37.15 13.43
C VAL A 239 -6.85 36.15 13.07
N VAL A 240 -8.03 36.65 12.71
CA VAL A 240 -9.21 35.86 12.30
C VAL A 240 -9.07 35.50 10.82
N LEU A 241 -9.35 34.25 10.45
CA LEU A 241 -9.45 33.80 9.06
C LEU A 241 -10.92 33.60 8.65
N PRO A 242 -11.31 33.86 7.39
CA PRO A 242 -12.69 33.80 6.96
C PRO A 242 -13.15 32.37 6.61
N GLU A 243 -14.46 32.16 6.76
CA GLU A 243 -15.18 30.91 6.51
C GLU A 243 -15.24 30.57 5.02
N ALA A 244 -15.25 29.26 4.70
CA ALA A 244 -15.21 28.74 3.34
C ALA A 244 -16.63 28.47 2.80
N GLU A 245 -16.95 29.05 1.64
CA GLU A 245 -18.18 28.79 0.88
C GLU A 245 -18.12 27.46 0.09
N GLU A 246 -19.30 26.84 -0.09
CA GLU A 246 -19.54 25.58 -0.80
C GLU A 246 -19.17 25.65 -2.29
N ASP A 247 -18.50 24.62 -2.81
CA ASP A 247 -17.87 24.66 -4.12
C ASP A 247 -18.33 23.49 -5.00
N THR A 248 -19.06 23.84 -6.07
CA THR A 248 -19.68 22.97 -7.07
C THR A 248 -18.77 22.54 -8.22
N ASN A 249 -17.44 22.75 -8.17
CA ASN A 249 -16.58 22.43 -9.33
C ASN A 249 -15.40 21.50 -9.03
N ALA A 250 -15.69 20.29 -8.53
CA ALA A 250 -14.69 19.28 -8.18
C ALA A 250 -13.86 18.78 -9.38
N ALA A 251 -14.45 18.68 -10.58
CA ALA A 251 -13.75 18.23 -11.79
C ALA A 251 -12.77 19.29 -12.34
N GLU A 252 -13.17 20.56 -12.32
CA GLU A 252 -12.31 21.67 -12.71
C GLU A 252 -11.17 21.85 -11.70
N ARG A 253 -11.44 21.69 -10.39
CA ARG A 253 -10.40 21.61 -9.37
C ARG A 253 -9.47 20.43 -9.59
N ALA A 254 -9.94 19.24 -9.93
CA ALA A 254 -9.08 18.10 -10.24
C ALA A 254 -8.17 18.36 -11.46
N LYS A 255 -8.67 19.05 -12.49
CA LYS A 255 -7.90 19.45 -13.67
C LYS A 255 -6.87 20.54 -13.32
N THR A 256 -7.30 21.62 -12.65
CA THR A 256 -6.41 22.67 -12.13
C THR A 256 -5.40 22.10 -11.15
N MET A 257 -5.74 21.04 -10.42
CA MET A 257 -4.89 20.35 -9.46
C MET A 257 -3.87 19.44 -10.14
N LEU A 258 -4.23 18.71 -11.21
CA LEU A 258 -3.26 18.00 -12.05
C LEU A 258 -2.32 19.00 -12.73
N GLU A 259 -2.88 20.11 -13.25
CA GLU A 259 -2.10 21.22 -13.78
C GLU A 259 -1.25 21.90 -12.70
N THR A 260 -1.67 21.92 -11.43
CA THR A 260 -0.91 22.49 -10.32
C THR A 260 0.15 21.53 -9.80
N ILE A 261 -0.08 20.21 -9.79
CA ILE A 261 0.96 19.20 -9.52
C ILE A 261 1.98 19.24 -10.66
N ASN A 262 1.51 19.30 -11.90
CA ASN A 262 2.37 19.52 -13.07
C ASN A 262 3.07 20.88 -13.00
N LYS A 263 2.41 21.96 -12.57
CA LYS A 263 3.03 23.30 -12.41
C LYS A 263 3.96 23.39 -11.19
N LEU A 264 3.71 22.66 -10.11
CA LEU A 264 4.61 22.49 -8.97
C LEU A 264 5.82 21.66 -9.40
N ASN A 265 5.66 20.76 -10.37
CA ASN A 265 6.77 20.15 -11.11
C ASN A 265 7.51 21.16 -12.03
N TYR A 266 6.90 22.29 -12.40
CA TYR A 266 7.51 23.39 -13.19
C TYR A 266 8.15 24.50 -12.33
N LEU A 267 7.70 24.73 -11.09
CA LEU A 267 8.14 25.86 -10.26
C LEU A 267 9.57 25.74 -9.69
N ASN A 268 10.25 24.60 -9.93
CA ASN A 268 11.67 24.40 -9.61
C ASN A 268 12.62 24.54 -10.81
N GLY A 269 12.29 25.42 -11.77
CA GLY A 269 13.27 26.20 -12.56
C GLY A 269 14.10 25.49 -13.62
N ASP A 270 14.39 24.20 -13.48
CA ASP A 270 15.08 23.38 -14.49
C ASP A 270 14.56 21.96 -14.30
N GLN A 271 13.69 21.50 -15.21
CA GLN A 271 13.47 20.07 -15.34
C GLN A 271 14.62 19.51 -16.17
N PRO A 272 15.51 18.69 -15.60
CA PRO A 272 15.98 17.55 -16.35
C PRO A 272 14.74 16.71 -16.66
N LYS A 273 14.29 16.78 -17.91
CA LYS A 273 13.26 15.89 -18.42
C LYS A 273 13.69 14.47 -18.08
N LEU A 274 12.78 13.64 -17.57
CA LEU A 274 12.94 12.19 -17.70
C LEU A 274 12.76 11.84 -19.20
N ASP A 275 13.59 12.39 -20.08
CA ASP A 275 13.61 12.11 -21.53
C ASP A 275 14.16 10.69 -21.84
N ASP A 276 14.35 9.89 -20.80
CA ASP A 276 15.38 8.87 -20.72
C ASP A 276 14.88 7.50 -20.26
N ILE A 277 13.58 7.34 -19.96
CA ILE A 277 12.94 6.03 -19.82
C ILE A 277 12.08 5.72 -21.05
N ARG A 278 12.75 5.22 -22.09
CA ARG A 278 12.05 4.76 -23.30
C ARG A 278 11.65 3.31 -23.16
N LEU A 279 10.34 3.10 -23.11
CA LEU A 279 9.76 1.76 -23.18
C LEU A 279 9.98 1.19 -24.58
N ARG A 280 10.74 0.11 -24.69
CA ARG A 280 11.04 -0.51 -25.99
C ARG A 280 10.02 -1.54 -26.38
N LYS A 281 9.71 -2.43 -25.44
CA LYS A 281 8.94 -3.63 -25.72
C LYS A 281 8.39 -4.24 -24.44
N ILE A 282 7.16 -4.72 -24.53
CA ILE A 282 6.60 -5.69 -23.60
C ILE A 282 6.56 -7.03 -24.33
N SER A 283 7.14 -8.06 -23.73
CA SER A 283 7.12 -9.42 -24.28
C SER A 283 6.59 -10.41 -23.26
N GLN A 284 5.81 -11.38 -23.73
CA GLN A 284 5.39 -12.54 -22.95
C GLN A 284 6.32 -13.73 -23.28
N PRO A 285 6.92 -14.40 -22.28
CA PRO A 285 7.74 -15.58 -22.54
C PRO A 285 6.88 -16.71 -23.13
N ALA A 286 7.37 -17.39 -24.17
CA ALA A 286 6.64 -18.45 -24.88
C ALA A 286 6.29 -19.68 -24.01
N THR A 287 6.93 -19.84 -22.86
CA THR A 287 6.81 -21.01 -21.97
C THR A 287 6.00 -20.73 -20.70
N CYS A 288 5.53 -19.51 -20.49
CA CYS A 288 4.80 -19.15 -19.27
C CYS A 288 3.29 -19.40 -19.43
N ILE A 289 2.80 -20.44 -18.76
CA ILE A 289 1.37 -20.75 -18.60
C ILE A 289 0.66 -19.70 -17.72
N ASN A 290 1.44 -18.92 -16.96
CA ASN A 290 0.94 -17.82 -16.14
C ASN A 290 1.30 -16.49 -16.80
N SER A 291 0.38 -15.55 -16.67
CA SER A 291 0.32 -14.21 -17.25
C SER A 291 1.48 -13.26 -16.86
N THR A 292 2.73 -13.64 -17.04
CA THR A 292 3.91 -12.82 -16.73
C THR A 292 4.40 -12.09 -17.99
N TYR A 293 4.70 -10.80 -17.86
CA TYR A 293 5.21 -9.95 -18.92
C TYR A 293 6.59 -9.42 -18.53
N THR A 294 7.53 -9.41 -19.45
CA THR A 294 8.83 -8.74 -19.27
C THR A 294 8.76 -7.40 -19.98
N MET A 295 8.98 -6.33 -19.23
CA MET A 295 9.07 -4.97 -19.74
C MET A 295 10.53 -4.57 -19.91
N HIS A 296 10.89 -4.17 -21.12
CA HIS A 296 12.20 -3.64 -21.44
C HIS A 296 12.13 -2.12 -21.55
N PHE A 297 12.93 -1.44 -20.74
CA PHE A 297 13.04 0.02 -20.74
C PHE A 297 14.50 0.44 -20.64
N ASP A 298 14.85 1.50 -21.34
CA ASP A 298 16.17 2.11 -21.19
C ASP A 298 16.18 3.00 -19.95
N THR A 299 17.31 3.05 -19.25
CA THR A 299 17.60 4.11 -18.29
C THR A 299 18.87 4.79 -18.76
N VAL A 300 18.79 6.08 -19.11
CA VAL A 300 20.00 6.84 -19.42
C VAL A 300 20.69 7.20 -18.11
N GLY A 301 21.84 6.54 -17.87
CA GLY A 301 22.72 6.88 -16.75
C GLY A 301 23.52 8.13 -17.10
N GLY A 302 23.58 9.07 -16.16
CA GLY A 302 24.11 10.42 -16.36
C GLY A 302 25.46 10.54 -17.09
N HIS A 303 25.67 11.73 -17.67
CA HIS A 303 26.88 12.32 -18.28
C HIS A 303 27.67 11.51 -19.34
N SER A 304 27.43 10.20 -19.50
CA SER A 304 28.21 9.33 -20.38
C SER A 304 27.47 8.83 -21.64
N GLY A 305 26.21 9.20 -21.84
CA GLY A 305 25.45 8.93 -23.07
C GLY A 305 25.12 7.46 -23.36
N ASN A 306 25.63 6.52 -22.56
CA ASN A 306 25.37 5.08 -22.72
C ASN A 306 24.16 4.67 -21.88
N GLY A 307 22.98 4.63 -22.49
CA GLY A 307 21.78 4.08 -21.87
C GLY A 307 21.96 2.61 -21.50
N THR A 308 21.49 2.22 -20.31
CA THR A 308 21.43 0.82 -19.89
C THR A 308 20.01 0.30 -20.06
N THR A 309 19.83 -0.75 -20.85
CA THR A 309 18.52 -1.42 -20.96
C THR A 309 18.30 -2.26 -19.72
N LYS A 310 17.21 -1.98 -19.00
CA LYS A 310 16.71 -2.80 -17.90
C LYS A 310 15.54 -3.64 -18.39
N ALA A 311 15.43 -4.84 -17.82
CA ALA A 311 14.29 -5.72 -18.00
C ALA A 311 13.66 -5.96 -16.63
N LEU A 312 12.35 -5.79 -16.53
CA LEU A 312 11.59 -6.09 -15.31
C LEU A 312 10.47 -7.06 -15.64
N ASP A 313 10.43 -8.17 -14.91
CA ASP A 313 9.30 -9.10 -14.96
C ASP A 313 8.15 -8.56 -14.11
N MET A 314 6.96 -8.60 -14.68
CA MET A 314 5.72 -8.12 -14.10
C MET A 314 4.66 -9.22 -14.18
N VAL A 315 3.90 -9.40 -13.11
CA VAL A 315 2.74 -10.29 -13.12
C VAL A 315 1.56 -9.52 -13.71
N SER A 316 0.77 -10.19 -14.57
CA SER A 316 -0.30 -9.66 -15.42
C SER A 316 -0.85 -8.31 -14.96
N PRO A 317 -0.53 -7.22 -15.68
CA PRO A 317 -1.01 -5.90 -15.31
C PRO A 317 -2.51 -5.71 -15.63
N ARG A 318 -3.14 -6.70 -16.30
CA ARG A 318 -4.59 -6.76 -16.50
C ARG A 318 -5.31 -7.49 -15.36
N ARG A 319 -4.88 -7.33 -14.13
CA ARG A 319 -5.75 -7.73 -13.01
C ARG A 319 -6.89 -6.73 -12.95
N VAL A 320 -8.10 -7.26 -12.76
CA VAL A 320 -9.28 -6.42 -12.52
C VAL A 320 -9.02 -5.68 -11.21
N ASP A 321 -9.32 -4.38 -11.18
CA ASP A 321 -9.22 -3.60 -9.96
C ASP A 321 -9.99 -4.29 -8.83
N THR A 322 -9.42 -4.22 -7.64
CA THR A 322 -10.08 -4.77 -6.46
C THR A 322 -11.04 -3.74 -5.91
N LEU A 323 -12.27 -4.13 -5.67
CA LEU A 323 -13.28 -3.29 -5.05
C LEU A 323 -13.33 -3.63 -3.57
N SER A 324 -13.24 -2.62 -2.71
CA SER A 324 -13.19 -2.80 -1.25
C SER A 324 -14.17 -1.85 -0.57
N ILE A 325 -14.80 -2.30 0.50
CA ILE A 325 -15.76 -1.49 1.26
C ILE A 325 -15.49 -1.49 2.76
N LEU A 326 -15.61 -0.30 3.35
CA LEU A 326 -15.71 -0.09 4.78
C LEU A 326 -17.18 0.21 5.12
N ILE A 327 -17.76 -0.56 6.05
CA ILE A 327 -19.12 -0.30 6.54
C ILE A 327 -19.03 0.23 7.96
N ARG A 328 -19.66 1.38 8.23
CA ARG A 328 -19.94 1.84 9.59
C ARG A 328 -21.32 1.33 10.00
N ASP A 329 -21.37 0.54 11.06
CA ASP A 329 -22.64 0.01 11.58
C ASP A 329 -23.24 0.98 12.58
N ILE A 330 -24.42 1.51 12.26
CA ILE A 330 -25.17 2.46 13.09
C ILE A 330 -26.40 1.81 13.75
N SER A 331 -26.51 0.47 13.72
CA SER A 331 -27.68 -0.27 14.23
C SER A 331 -27.97 -0.06 15.72
N ASP A 332 -26.93 0.16 16.52
CA ASP A 332 -27.06 0.10 17.98
C ASP A 332 -27.56 1.40 18.61
N GLY A 333 -27.85 2.44 17.82
CA GLY A 333 -28.58 3.65 18.22
C GLY A 333 -27.95 4.50 19.34
N GLU A 334 -26.95 3.99 20.06
CA GLU A 334 -26.16 4.74 21.00
C GLU A 334 -25.25 5.68 20.21
N LYS A 335 -25.63 6.96 20.24
CA LYS A 335 -24.80 8.08 19.79
C LYS A 335 -23.39 7.93 20.35
N GLY A 336 -22.44 7.44 19.53
CA GLY A 336 -21.01 7.49 19.84
C GLY A 336 -20.22 6.18 19.81
N ARG A 337 -20.77 5.03 19.39
CA ARG A 337 -19.93 3.87 19.06
C ARG A 337 -19.69 3.80 17.56
N ASP A 338 -18.53 4.31 17.13
CA ASP A 338 -18.05 4.20 15.76
C ASP A 338 -17.60 2.77 15.48
N GLU A 339 -18.54 1.83 15.34
CA GLU A 339 -18.27 0.45 14.99
C GLU A 339 -18.17 0.28 13.47
N PHE A 340 -17.09 -0.37 13.05
CA PHE A 340 -16.80 -0.68 11.67
C PHE A 340 -16.81 -2.18 11.46
N VAL A 341 -17.44 -2.60 10.36
CA VAL A 341 -17.55 -4.01 9.97
C VAL A 341 -16.43 -4.36 9.00
N LEU A 342 -15.67 -5.40 9.34
CA LEU A 342 -14.50 -5.86 8.58
C LEU A 342 -14.58 -7.37 8.32
N ALA A 343 -13.74 -7.82 7.41
CA ALA A 343 -13.58 -9.22 7.04
C ALA A 343 -12.31 -9.79 7.71
N ARG A 344 -12.48 -10.75 8.60
CA ARG A 344 -11.37 -11.58 9.10
C ARG A 344 -11.12 -12.71 8.11
N ARG A 345 -9.91 -12.80 7.56
CA ARG A 345 -9.57 -13.78 6.52
C ARG A 345 -8.38 -14.63 6.93
N PHE A 346 -8.45 -15.92 6.62
CA PHE A 346 -7.31 -16.80 6.76
C PHE A 346 -6.27 -16.51 5.66
N ARG A 347 -5.07 -16.06 6.05
CA ARG A 347 -3.97 -15.70 5.14
C ARG A 347 -2.68 -16.43 5.57
N PRO A 348 -2.38 -17.59 4.96
CA PRO A 348 -1.12 -18.29 5.25
C PRO A 348 0.10 -17.42 5.04
N ALA A 349 0.10 -16.58 4.00
CA ALA A 349 1.20 -15.67 3.75
C ALA A 349 1.47 -14.74 4.96
N ALA A 350 0.43 -14.18 5.58
CA ALA A 350 0.58 -13.32 6.76
C ALA A 350 1.19 -14.10 7.95
N PHE A 351 0.77 -15.35 8.14
CA PHE A 351 1.39 -16.25 9.10
C PHE A 351 2.89 -16.45 8.81
N PHE A 352 3.27 -16.69 7.55
CA PHE A 352 4.67 -16.83 7.17
C PHE A 352 5.50 -15.56 7.32
N ALA A 353 4.93 -14.38 7.06
CA ALA A 353 5.64 -13.13 7.32
C ALA A 353 5.97 -13.00 8.80
N ARG A 354 4.99 -13.29 9.68
CA ARG A 354 5.19 -13.29 11.13
C ARG A 354 6.21 -14.31 11.59
N LEU A 355 6.19 -15.49 10.99
CA LEU A 355 7.22 -16.50 11.20
C LEU A 355 8.56 -16.15 10.56
N GLY A 356 8.60 -15.25 9.58
CA GLY A 356 9.79 -14.77 8.89
C GLY A 356 10.77 -14.04 9.81
N THR A 357 10.33 -13.68 11.01
CA THR A 357 11.18 -13.31 12.16
C THR A 357 12.09 -14.46 12.63
N PHE A 358 11.82 -15.71 12.21
CA PHE A 358 12.61 -16.93 12.47
C PHE A 358 13.36 -17.42 11.22
N LYS A 359 13.92 -16.51 10.43
CA LYS A 359 14.92 -16.87 9.40
C LYS A 359 16.18 -17.39 10.08
N ASP A 360 16.77 -18.46 9.55
CA ASP A 360 18.06 -18.96 10.06
C ASP A 360 19.20 -17.98 9.77
N LYS A 361 20.42 -18.29 10.24
CA LYS A 361 21.64 -17.49 10.01
C LYS A 361 21.94 -17.20 8.53
N SER A 362 21.36 -17.96 7.61
CA SER A 362 21.50 -17.78 6.16
C SER A 362 20.34 -17.01 5.52
N GLY A 363 19.41 -16.49 6.33
CA GLY A 363 18.21 -15.81 5.86
C GLY A 363 17.16 -16.76 5.29
N ARG A 364 17.32 -18.08 5.46
CA ARG A 364 16.38 -19.07 4.92
C ARG A 364 15.23 -19.27 5.88
N LEU A 365 14.04 -19.47 5.31
CA LEU A 365 12.85 -19.84 6.07
C LEU A 365 13.11 -21.17 6.78
N ASN A 366 12.87 -21.24 8.08
CA ASN A 366 12.83 -22.50 8.79
C ASN A 366 11.60 -23.30 8.32
N THR A 367 11.83 -24.37 7.55
CA THR A 367 10.74 -25.20 7.01
C THR A 367 10.18 -26.20 8.03
N ASN A 368 10.78 -26.31 9.22
CA ASN A 368 10.38 -27.24 10.27
C ASN A 368 9.47 -26.58 11.32
N LEU A 369 8.62 -25.65 10.92
CA LEU A 369 7.73 -24.93 11.84
C LEU A 369 6.45 -25.73 12.10
N LYS A 370 6.19 -26.00 13.37
CA LYS A 370 4.92 -26.58 13.81
C LYS A 370 3.92 -25.46 14.03
N ALA A 371 3.02 -25.31 13.06
CA ALA A 371 1.88 -24.39 13.10
C ALA A 371 1.11 -24.36 14.43
N SER A 372 0.93 -25.53 15.05
CA SER A 372 0.23 -25.68 16.32
C SER A 372 0.94 -25.04 17.52
N MET A 373 2.20 -24.62 17.37
CA MET A 373 2.94 -23.92 18.43
C MET A 373 2.68 -22.41 18.45
N HIS A 374 1.90 -21.88 17.52
CA HIS A 374 1.63 -20.45 17.38
C HIS A 374 0.15 -20.11 17.62
N PRO A 375 -0.17 -18.90 18.11
CA PRO A 375 -1.55 -18.48 18.31
C PRO A 375 -2.38 -18.61 17.02
N PRO A 376 -3.61 -19.17 17.09
CA PRO A 376 -4.49 -19.28 15.94
C PRO A 376 -4.77 -17.94 15.23
N ASP A 377 -4.72 -16.83 15.96
CA ASP A 377 -4.96 -15.50 15.38
C ASP A 377 -3.86 -15.05 14.40
N TRP A 378 -2.66 -15.61 14.47
CA TRP A 378 -1.58 -15.26 13.54
C TRP A 378 -1.83 -15.70 12.10
N TRP A 379 -2.79 -16.59 11.92
CA TRP A 379 -3.21 -17.10 10.63
C TRP A 379 -4.20 -16.19 9.93
N TYR A 380 -4.72 -15.20 10.64
CA TYR A 380 -5.79 -14.37 10.16
C TYR A 380 -5.35 -12.92 10.07
N THR A 381 -5.90 -12.25 9.09
CA THR A 381 -5.82 -10.80 8.87
C THR A 381 -7.20 -10.19 9.12
N ILE A 382 -7.22 -8.91 9.46
CA ILE A 382 -8.47 -8.13 9.50
C ILE A 382 -8.39 -7.15 8.35
N GLU A 383 -9.27 -7.31 7.37
CA GLU A 383 -9.24 -6.63 6.07
C GLU A 383 -10.59 -5.94 5.80
N LEU A 384 -10.60 -5.01 4.85
CA LEU A 384 -11.85 -4.57 4.22
C LEU A 384 -12.48 -5.76 3.48
N ALA A 385 -13.81 -5.80 3.41
CA ALA A 385 -14.46 -6.73 2.49
C ALA A 385 -14.11 -6.32 1.07
N SER A 386 -13.59 -7.28 0.30
CA SER A 386 -13.00 -7.00 -1.00
C SER A 386 -13.20 -8.13 -2.01
N GLY A 387 -13.24 -7.78 -3.29
CA GLY A 387 -13.39 -8.71 -4.40
C GLY A 387 -13.25 -7.99 -5.74
N MET A 388 -13.46 -8.72 -6.84
CA MET A 388 -13.44 -8.16 -8.19
C MET A 388 -14.87 -8.06 -8.75
N ALA A 389 -15.08 -7.12 -9.67
CA ALA A 389 -16.28 -7.10 -10.49
C ALA A 389 -16.33 -8.33 -11.40
N LEU A 390 -17.52 -8.90 -11.57
CA LEU A 390 -17.79 -9.91 -12.59
C LEU A 390 -17.88 -9.27 -13.97
N LEU A 391 -17.80 -10.10 -15.02
CA LEU A 391 -17.94 -9.62 -16.39
C LEU A 391 -19.32 -8.94 -16.57
N ASN A 392 -19.31 -7.70 -17.07
CA ASN A 392 -20.49 -6.83 -17.27
C ASN A 392 -21.19 -6.36 -15.98
N GLU A 393 -20.57 -6.54 -14.81
CA GLU A 393 -21.05 -5.96 -13.55
C GLU A 393 -20.50 -4.54 -13.38
N SER A 394 -21.31 -3.62 -12.85
CA SER A 394 -20.82 -2.31 -12.44
C SER A 394 -20.03 -2.41 -11.13
N ASP A 395 -19.10 -1.50 -10.88
CA ASP A 395 -18.33 -1.51 -9.63
C ASP A 395 -19.25 -1.41 -8.40
N ASP A 396 -20.30 -0.56 -8.47
CA ASP A 396 -21.28 -0.42 -7.39
C ASP A 396 -22.02 -1.73 -7.10
N ASP A 397 -22.50 -2.41 -8.15
CA ASP A 397 -23.20 -3.70 -8.01
C ASP A 397 -22.28 -4.77 -7.43
N ALA A 398 -21.02 -4.79 -7.88
CA ALA A 398 -20.01 -5.70 -7.37
C ALA A 398 -19.71 -5.46 -5.89
N VAL A 399 -19.59 -4.20 -5.45
CA VAL A 399 -19.36 -3.85 -4.04
C VAL A 399 -20.54 -4.24 -3.17
N ILE A 400 -21.77 -3.97 -3.61
CA ILE A 400 -23.00 -4.37 -2.89
C ILE A 400 -23.05 -5.90 -2.76
N ARG A 401 -22.73 -6.63 -3.84
CA ARG A 401 -22.62 -8.09 -3.80
C ARG A 401 -21.55 -8.55 -2.82
N ILE A 402 -20.37 -7.93 -2.82
CA ILE A 402 -19.27 -8.25 -1.89
C ILE A 402 -19.70 -8.01 -0.44
N ALA A 403 -20.34 -6.89 -0.13
CA ALA A 403 -20.85 -6.58 1.20
C ALA A 403 -21.88 -7.61 1.68
N ALA A 404 -22.83 -7.99 0.82
CA ALA A 404 -23.82 -9.02 1.13
C ALA A 404 -23.17 -10.40 1.29
N ALA A 405 -22.19 -10.72 0.46
CA ALA A 405 -21.53 -12.01 0.44
C ALA A 405 -20.53 -12.19 1.59
N GLN A 406 -19.84 -11.14 2.05
CA GLN A 406 -18.78 -11.29 3.06
C GLN A 406 -19.15 -10.73 4.42
N LEU A 407 -19.95 -9.66 4.47
CA LEU A 407 -20.33 -8.96 5.70
C LEU A 407 -21.81 -9.13 6.04
N GLY A 408 -22.63 -9.67 5.13
CA GLY A 408 -24.06 -9.84 5.36
C GLY A 408 -24.83 -8.52 5.47
N TYR A 409 -24.45 -7.53 4.67
CA TYR A 409 -25.18 -6.27 4.53
C TYR A 409 -25.74 -6.13 3.11
N ARG A 410 -27.02 -5.76 3.00
CA ARG A 410 -27.68 -5.37 1.76
C ARG A 410 -27.70 -3.85 1.69
N ILE A 411 -26.68 -3.29 1.05
CA ILE A 411 -26.49 -1.84 0.98
C ILE A 411 -27.36 -1.26 -0.15
N PRO A 412 -28.27 -0.32 0.13
CA PRO A 412 -28.95 0.44 -0.90
C PRO A 412 -27.97 1.26 -1.72
N LYS A 413 -28.14 1.34 -3.05
CA LYS A 413 -27.23 2.12 -3.94
C LYS A 413 -27.05 3.57 -3.49
N GLY A 414 -28.09 4.21 -2.97
CA GLY A 414 -28.02 5.59 -2.47
C GLY A 414 -27.24 5.78 -1.17
N LYS A 415 -26.88 4.72 -0.45
CA LYS A 415 -26.01 4.76 0.73
C LYS A 415 -24.55 4.41 0.40
N LEU A 416 -24.26 3.97 -0.82
CA LEU A 416 -22.92 3.58 -1.23
C LEU A 416 -22.17 4.80 -1.74
N GLU A 417 -21.00 5.05 -1.17
CA GLU A 417 -20.14 6.15 -1.57
C GLU A 417 -18.80 5.63 -2.10
N PHE A 418 -18.41 6.10 -3.28
CA PHE A 418 -17.04 5.91 -3.76
C PHE A 418 -16.13 6.92 -3.05
N VAL A 419 -15.15 6.40 -2.30
CA VAL A 419 -14.20 7.22 -1.56
C VAL A 419 -12.98 7.55 -2.44
N ARG A 420 -12.34 6.52 -3.01
CA ARG A 420 -11.07 6.70 -3.72
C ARG A 420 -10.57 5.50 -4.51
N LYS A 421 -9.72 5.75 -5.53
CA LYS A 421 -8.86 4.75 -6.17
C LYS A 421 -7.43 4.83 -5.62
N LEU A 422 -6.90 3.77 -5.05
CA LEU A 422 -5.54 3.70 -4.48
C LEU A 422 -4.71 2.66 -5.21
N VAL A 423 -3.41 2.89 -5.35
CA VAL A 423 -2.49 1.87 -5.89
C VAL A 423 -2.11 0.89 -4.79
N ILE A 424 -2.34 -0.41 -5.01
CA ILE A 424 -1.98 -1.49 -4.09
C ILE A 424 -0.79 -2.26 -4.66
N GLY A 425 0.15 -2.58 -3.78
CA GLY A 425 1.28 -3.44 -4.09
C GLY A 425 2.60 -2.69 -4.23
N SER A 426 3.67 -3.46 -4.10
CA SER A 426 5.03 -3.03 -4.41
C SER A 426 5.27 -3.07 -5.93
N SER A 427 6.45 -2.60 -6.34
CA SER A 427 6.98 -2.44 -7.70
C SER A 427 6.67 -3.52 -8.77
N LEU A 428 6.14 -4.68 -8.38
CA LEU A 428 5.84 -5.83 -9.26
C LEU A 428 4.37 -5.93 -9.69
N LEU A 429 3.45 -5.27 -8.97
CA LEU A 429 2.02 -5.27 -9.26
C LEU A 429 1.52 -3.84 -9.47
N GLY A 430 0.64 -3.67 -10.45
CA GLY A 430 0.04 -2.37 -10.81
C GLY A 430 -1.40 -2.21 -10.31
N ASP A 431 -1.88 -3.19 -9.54
CA ASP A 431 -3.28 -3.32 -9.16
C ASP A 431 -3.73 -2.08 -8.37
N SER A 432 -4.96 -1.63 -8.64
CA SER A 432 -5.58 -0.60 -7.81
C SER A 432 -6.70 -1.18 -6.95
N VAL A 433 -6.99 -0.49 -5.86
CA VAL A 433 -8.22 -0.69 -5.07
C VAL A 433 -9.13 0.50 -5.23
N HIS A 434 -10.40 0.22 -5.50
CA HIS A 434 -11.49 1.17 -5.37
C HIS A 434 -12.06 1.00 -3.97
N LEU A 435 -11.92 2.04 -3.15
CA LEU A 435 -12.43 2.08 -1.80
C LEU A 435 -13.80 2.72 -1.78
N TYR A 436 -14.74 2.03 -1.17
CA TYR A 436 -16.11 2.46 -0.94
C TYR A 436 -16.40 2.55 0.56
N TYR A 437 -17.41 3.34 0.89
CA TYR A 437 -17.94 3.52 2.24
C TYR A 437 -19.46 3.40 2.23
N ALA A 438 -20.03 2.95 3.34
CA ALA A 438 -21.45 3.00 3.58
C ALA A 438 -21.75 3.03 5.09
N GLU A 439 -22.74 3.84 5.48
CA GLU A 439 -23.36 3.74 6.81
C GLU A 439 -24.57 2.81 6.73
N CYS A 440 -24.57 1.77 7.57
CA CYS A 440 -25.61 0.74 7.52
C CYS A 440 -26.30 0.61 8.88
N GLY A 441 -27.64 0.64 8.85
CA GLY A 441 -28.48 0.39 10.01
C GLY A 441 -28.85 -1.07 10.17
N LYS A 442 -29.72 -1.35 11.14
CA LYS A 442 -30.23 -2.71 11.41
C LYS A 442 -31.04 -3.24 10.21
N GLU A 443 -31.71 -2.37 9.48
CA GLU A 443 -32.53 -2.69 8.31
C GLU A 443 -31.70 -3.16 7.10
N ASP A 444 -30.42 -2.80 7.05
CA ASP A 444 -29.52 -3.21 5.97
C ASP A 444 -28.88 -4.58 6.26
N GLN A 445 -29.03 -5.12 7.47
CA GLN A 445 -28.44 -6.41 7.85
C GLN A 445 -29.25 -7.59 7.27
N ILE A 446 -28.55 -8.58 6.73
CA ILE A 446 -29.15 -9.81 6.22
C ILE A 446 -29.33 -10.80 7.38
N GLU A 447 -30.59 -11.07 7.72
CA GLU A 447 -30.95 -11.98 8.81
C GLU A 447 -30.32 -13.38 8.64
N GLY A 448 -29.82 -13.94 9.74
CA GLY A 448 -29.22 -15.28 9.76
C GLY A 448 -27.80 -15.40 9.19
N GLN A 449 -27.13 -14.28 8.85
CA GLN A 449 -25.74 -14.28 8.38
C GLN A 449 -24.69 -13.94 9.44
N GLU A 450 -25.07 -13.70 10.69
CA GLU A 450 -24.16 -13.18 11.71
C GLU A 450 -22.98 -14.09 12.05
N ASN A 451 -23.09 -15.41 11.82
CA ASN A 451 -22.08 -16.41 12.22
C ASN A 451 -21.76 -17.46 11.15
N ARG A 452 -22.05 -17.19 9.87
CA ARG A 452 -21.61 -18.10 8.81
C ARG A 452 -20.14 -17.84 8.50
N GLU A 453 -19.25 -18.70 9.01
CA GLU A 453 -18.02 -19.01 8.28
C GLU A 453 -18.46 -19.50 6.89
N LYS A 454 -18.48 -18.59 5.91
CA LYS A 454 -18.90 -18.94 4.55
C LYS A 454 -17.81 -19.80 3.89
N GLU A 455 -18.18 -20.40 2.75
CA GLU A 455 -17.38 -21.33 1.93
C GLU A 455 -15.97 -20.83 1.55
N GLU A 456 -15.58 -19.58 1.87
CA GLU A 456 -14.29 -18.97 1.56
C GLU A 456 -13.42 -18.65 2.80
N GLY A 457 -13.82 -19.05 4.01
CA GLY A 457 -13.01 -18.81 5.22
C GLY A 457 -12.93 -17.32 5.62
N VAL A 458 -13.97 -16.56 5.28
CA VAL A 458 -14.17 -15.16 5.69
C VAL A 458 -15.14 -15.12 6.86
N VAL A 459 -14.75 -14.41 7.92
CA VAL A 459 -15.54 -14.20 9.13
C VAL A 459 -15.80 -12.71 9.32
N LYS A 460 -17.06 -12.32 9.47
CA LYS A 460 -17.43 -10.95 9.81
C LYS A 460 -16.97 -10.59 11.22
N VAL A 461 -16.37 -9.42 11.38
CA VAL A 461 -15.95 -8.89 12.68
C VAL A 461 -16.33 -7.41 12.79
N LYS A 462 -16.56 -6.93 14.02
CA LYS A 462 -16.83 -5.51 14.30
C LYS A 462 -15.78 -4.97 15.26
N TYR A 463 -15.28 -3.76 14.98
CA TYR A 463 -14.35 -3.05 15.86
C TYR A 463 -14.66 -1.57 15.90
N THR A 464 -14.39 -0.93 17.04
CA THR A 464 -14.44 0.53 17.10
C THR A 464 -13.21 1.16 16.45
N ALA A 465 -13.36 2.34 15.84
CA ALA A 465 -12.22 3.12 15.36
C ALA A 465 -11.15 3.33 16.45
N ARG A 466 -11.58 3.68 17.66
CA ARG A 466 -10.69 3.87 18.82
C ARG A 466 -9.87 2.61 19.12
N TYR A 467 -10.47 1.43 19.00
CA TYR A 467 -9.77 0.17 19.22
C TYR A 467 -8.71 -0.09 18.14
N MET A 468 -9.04 0.17 16.87
CA MET A 468 -8.14 -0.08 15.74
C MET A 468 -7.01 0.93 15.63
N LEU A 469 -7.28 2.22 15.87
CA LEU A 469 -6.29 3.28 15.77
C LEU A 469 -5.48 3.49 17.06
N GLY A 470 -6.03 3.06 18.21
CA GLY A 470 -5.42 3.29 19.52
C GLY A 470 -4.46 2.22 20.01
N LYS A 471 -4.43 1.04 19.38
CA LYS A 471 -3.54 -0.06 19.79
C LYS A 471 -2.26 -0.09 18.96
N GLN A 472 -1.13 0.02 19.64
CA GLN A 472 0.21 -0.13 19.04
C GLN A 472 0.51 -1.57 18.59
N GLU A 473 -0.19 -2.57 19.14
CA GLU A 473 0.01 -3.99 18.82
C GLU A 473 -1.33 -4.69 18.62
N PHE A 474 -1.74 -4.80 17.37
CA PHE A 474 -2.85 -5.67 17.00
C PHE A 474 -2.32 -7.09 16.83
N THR A 475 -2.89 -8.04 17.57
CA THR A 475 -2.48 -9.45 17.47
C THR A 475 -2.75 -10.03 16.10
N GLN A 476 -3.61 -9.42 15.29
CA GLN A 476 -3.90 -9.75 13.90
C GLN A 476 -3.47 -8.57 13.02
N PRO A 477 -2.79 -8.79 11.90
CA PRO A 477 -2.29 -7.70 11.09
C PRO A 477 -3.46 -7.07 10.32
N LEU A 478 -3.48 -5.74 10.31
CA LEU A 478 -4.35 -4.95 9.46
C LEU A 478 -3.53 -4.46 8.27
N PRO A 479 -3.99 -4.61 7.02
CA PRO A 479 -3.31 -4.00 5.89
C PRO A 479 -3.45 -2.47 5.93
N PRO A 480 -2.54 -1.71 5.28
CA PRO A 480 -2.61 -0.25 5.23
C PRO A 480 -3.95 0.28 4.72
N SER A 481 -4.63 -0.45 3.84
CA SER A 481 -5.93 -0.04 3.27
C SER A 481 -7.02 0.12 4.33
N VAL A 482 -7.01 -0.67 5.41
CA VAL A 482 -7.97 -0.50 6.51
C VAL A 482 -7.72 0.82 7.23
N PHE A 483 -6.47 1.14 7.54
CA PHE A 483 -6.13 2.40 8.19
C PHE A 483 -6.42 3.61 7.31
N VAL A 484 -6.14 3.52 6.01
CA VAL A 484 -6.51 4.56 5.05
C VAL A 484 -8.02 4.78 5.06
N ALA A 485 -8.81 3.70 4.96
CA ALA A 485 -10.26 3.80 4.97
C ALA A 485 -10.80 4.40 6.27
N LEU A 486 -10.26 4.01 7.42
CA LEU A 486 -10.65 4.57 8.72
C LEU A 486 -10.28 6.04 8.84
N HIS A 487 -9.07 6.44 8.44
CA HIS A 487 -8.66 7.83 8.49
C HIS A 487 -9.54 8.72 7.61
N LEU A 488 -9.89 8.25 6.40
CA LEU A 488 -10.80 8.96 5.53
C LEU A 488 -12.21 9.03 6.14
N ALA A 489 -12.78 7.90 6.57
CA ALA A 489 -14.12 7.85 7.16
C ALA A 489 -14.29 8.69 8.43
N LEU A 490 -13.25 8.85 9.25
CA LEU A 490 -13.34 9.59 10.51
C LEU A 490 -13.04 11.09 10.38
N ASN A 491 -12.34 11.51 9.33
CA ASN A 491 -11.84 12.88 9.22
C ASN A 491 -12.30 13.62 7.97
N ASP A 492 -12.85 12.92 6.98
CA ASP A 492 -13.50 13.56 5.85
C ASP A 492 -14.93 13.91 6.29
N ASN A 493 -15.20 15.20 6.53
CA ASN A 493 -16.56 15.70 6.83
C ASN A 493 -17.54 15.54 5.64
N ARG A 494 -17.10 14.90 4.54
CA ARG A 494 -17.89 14.62 3.34
C ARG A 494 -18.37 13.16 3.24
N LEU A 495 -17.79 12.26 4.04
CA LEU A 495 -18.38 10.94 4.35
C LEU A 495 -19.39 11.12 5.48
#